data_AF-A0A935DU39-F1
#
_entry.id   AF-A0A935DU39-F1
#
_cell.length_a   1.000
_cell.length_b   1.000
_cell.length_c   1.000
_cell.angle_alpha   90.00
_cell.angle_beta   90.00
_cell.angle_gamma   90.00
#
_symmetry.space_group_name_H-M   'P 1'
#
loop_
_entity.id
_entity.type
_entity.pdbx_description
1 polymer ?
#
loop_
_entity_poly.entity_id
_entity_poly.type
_entity_poly.pdbx_seq_one_letter_code
_entity_poly.pdbx_strand_id
1 'polypeptide(L)'
;MTQHFASLTAIKVAHTLVWAFFAGCILAIPVASWRGAHGVAAWLAGIVFLEVLVLVLNGWRCPLTSVAARYTDDRRDNFDIYLPLWLARHNKIVFGGLYFAGIAFALTAWVRAST
;
A
#
# COMPACT_ATOMS: atom_id res chain seq x y z
N MET A 1 23.46 -0.15 -23.41
CA MET A 1 22.35 0.81 -23.13
C MET A 1 21.02 0.15 -22.72
N THR A 2 20.83 -1.17 -22.87
CA THR A 2 19.55 -1.86 -22.57
C THR A 2 19.33 -2.27 -21.12
N GLN A 3 20.38 -2.37 -20.28
CA GLN A 3 20.22 -2.85 -18.90
C GLN A 3 19.50 -1.88 -17.96
N HIS A 4 19.68 -0.56 -18.09
CA HIS A 4 19.04 0.42 -17.20
C HIS A 4 17.50 0.45 -17.36
N PHE A 5 17.00 0.36 -18.58
CA PHE A 5 15.56 0.40 -18.86
C PHE A 5 14.81 -0.86 -18.40
N ALA A 6 15.45 -2.04 -18.50
CA ALA A 6 14.87 -3.30 -18.02
C ALA A 6 14.75 -3.30 -16.48
N SER A 7 15.79 -2.85 -15.77
CA SER A 7 15.76 -2.73 -14.30
C SER A 7 14.71 -1.74 -13.81
N LEU A 8 14.56 -0.59 -14.48
CA LEU A 8 13.51 0.39 -14.15
C LEU A 8 12.10 -0.15 -14.40
N THR A 9 11.90 -0.87 -15.51
CA THR A 9 10.61 -1.50 -15.81
C THR A 9 10.26 -2.57 -14.76
N ALA A 10 11.23 -3.41 -14.38
CA ALA A 10 11.04 -4.42 -13.35
C ALA A 10 10.68 -3.78 -11.99
N ILE A 11 11.36 -2.69 -11.61
CA ILE A 11 11.04 -1.96 -10.38
C ILE A 11 9.64 -1.37 -10.44
N LYS A 12 9.24 -0.75 -11.56
CA LYS A 12 7.89 -0.21 -11.74
C LYS A 12 6.81 -1.27 -11.61
N VAL A 13 7.00 -2.42 -12.27
CA VAL A 13 6.07 -3.54 -12.21
C VAL A 13 5.99 -4.10 -10.79
N ALA A 14 7.15 -4.36 -10.16
CA ALA A 14 7.21 -4.84 -8.79
C ALA A 14 6.51 -3.88 -7.82
N HIS A 15 6.79 -2.58 -7.91
CA HIS A 15 6.14 -1.58 -7.06
C HIS A 15 4.62 -1.55 -7.30
N THR A 16 4.18 -1.59 -8.56
CA THR A 16 2.74 -1.61 -8.89
C THR A 16 2.05 -2.85 -8.34
N LEU A 17 2.69 -4.03 -8.41
CA LEU A 17 2.17 -5.28 -7.86
C LEU A 17 2.06 -5.24 -6.34
N VAL A 18 3.12 -4.80 -5.66
CA VAL A 18 3.14 -4.64 -4.20
C VAL A 18 2.07 -3.64 -3.77
N TRP A 19 1.96 -2.51 -4.47
CA TRP A 19 0.92 -1.52 -4.24
C TRP A 19 -0.49 -2.11 -4.42
N ALA A 20 -0.73 -2.84 -5.50
CA ALA A 20 -2.04 -3.44 -5.78
C ALA A 20 -2.41 -4.50 -4.72
N PHE A 21 -1.42 -5.27 -4.24
CA PHE A 21 -1.60 -6.22 -3.16
C PHE A 21 -2.06 -5.52 -1.86
N PHE A 22 -1.32 -4.50 -1.39
CA PHE A 22 -1.69 -3.78 -0.18
C PHE A 22 -3.00 -2.99 -0.32
N ALA A 23 -3.24 -2.37 -1.47
CA ALA A 23 -4.51 -1.73 -1.80
C ALA A 23 -5.67 -2.74 -1.71
N GLY A 24 -5.48 -3.94 -2.26
CA GLY A 24 -6.43 -5.05 -2.15
C GLY A 24 -6.67 -5.47 -0.70
N CYS A 25 -5.63 -5.60 0.12
CA CYS A 25 -5.75 -5.90 1.55
C CYS A 25 -6.58 -4.84 2.28
N ILE A 26 -6.32 -3.55 2.05
CA ILE A 26 -7.06 -2.44 2.68
C ILE A 26 -8.55 -2.51 2.33
N LEU A 27 -8.88 -2.75 1.06
CA LEU A 27 -10.27 -2.90 0.62
C LEU A 27 -10.93 -4.19 1.14
N ALA A 28 -10.14 -5.23 1.39
CA ALA A 28 -10.62 -6.51 1.90
C ALA A 28 -10.93 -6.48 3.41
N ILE A 29 -10.32 -5.59 4.20
CA ILE A 29 -10.59 -5.45 5.65
C ILE A 29 -12.09 -5.26 5.95
N PRO A 30 -12.80 -4.26 5.38
CA PRO A 30 -14.22 -4.07 5.66
C PRO A 30 -15.07 -5.23 5.12
N VAL A 31 -14.72 -5.82 3.98
CA VAL A 31 -15.43 -6.97 3.40
C VAL A 31 -15.30 -8.21 4.29
N ALA A 32 -14.09 -8.50 4.78
CA ALA A 32 -13.84 -9.61 5.70
C ALA A 32 -14.57 -9.41 7.02
N SER A 33 -14.55 -8.18 7.56
CA SER A 33 -15.26 -7.87 8.79
C SER A 33 -16.78 -7.92 8.63
N TRP A 34 -17.33 -7.53 7.47
CA TRP A 34 -18.76 -7.64 7.19
C TRP A 34 -19.22 -9.10 7.10
N ARG A 35 -18.36 -10.00 6.62
CA ARG A 35 -18.60 -11.45 6.61
C ARG A 35 -18.44 -12.11 7.98
N GLY A 36 -18.17 -11.34 9.04
CA GLY A 36 -17.90 -11.87 10.39
C GLY A 36 -16.54 -12.56 10.54
N ALA A 37 -15.69 -12.52 9.52
CA ALA A 37 -14.34 -13.10 9.54
C ALA A 37 -13.34 -12.13 10.20
N HIS A 38 -13.61 -11.74 11.45
CA HIS A 38 -12.81 -10.73 12.17
C HIS A 38 -11.33 -11.11 12.31
N GLY A 39 -11.02 -12.41 12.41
CA GLY A 39 -9.63 -12.89 12.41
C GLY A 39 -8.90 -12.61 11.09
N VAL A 40 -9.56 -12.79 9.95
CA VAL A 40 -9.01 -12.46 8.63
C VAL A 40 -8.83 -10.95 8.49
N ALA A 41 -9.81 -10.16 8.94
CA ALA A 41 -9.71 -8.70 8.94
C ALA A 41 -8.52 -8.21 9.79
N ALA A 42 -8.28 -8.82 10.97
CA ALA A 42 -7.14 -8.50 11.82
C ALA A 42 -5.80 -8.87 11.17
N TRP A 43 -5.70 -10.04 10.54
CA TRP A 43 -4.50 -10.43 9.80
C TRP A 43 -4.20 -9.49 8.63
N LEU A 44 -5.20 -9.15 7.82
CA LEU A 44 -5.06 -8.19 6.74
C LEU A 44 -4.62 -6.82 7.26
N ALA A 45 -5.23 -6.35 8.35
CA ALA A 45 -4.86 -5.09 8.97
C ALA A 45 -3.42 -5.10 9.51
N GLY A 46 -2.98 -6.22 10.11
CA GLY A 46 -1.63 -6.40 10.61
C GLY A 46 -0.57 -6.42 9.51
N ILE A 47 -0.84 -7.10 8.39
CA ILE A 47 0.06 -7.11 7.22
C ILE A 47 0.23 -5.69 6.66
N VAL A 48 -0.86 -4.94 6.50
CA VAL A 48 -0.80 -3.54 6.06
C VAL A 48 -0.06 -2.67 7.08
N PHE A 49 -0.28 -2.89 8.38
CA PHE A 49 0.42 -2.16 9.44
C PHE A 49 1.94 -2.34 9.38
N LEU A 50 2.40 -3.57 9.15
CA LEU A 50 3.82 -3.87 9.03
C LEU A 50 4.45 -3.10 7.87
N GLU A 51 3.77 -3.02 6.73
CA GLU A 51 4.24 -2.22 5.59
C GLU A 51 4.29 -0.72 5.93
N VAL A 52 3.25 -0.20 6.61
CA VAL A 52 3.26 1.20 7.08
C VAL A 52 4.46 1.44 8.01
N LEU A 53 4.79 0.49 8.88
CA LEU A 53 5.95 0.60 9.75
C LEU A 53 7.27 0.64 8.94
N VAL A 54 7.42 -0.23 7.95
CA VAL A 54 8.58 -0.22 7.05
C VAL A 54 8.70 1.12 6.31
N LEU A 55 7.58 1.66 5.81
CA LEU A 55 7.52 2.97 5.17
C LEU A 55 7.95 4.09 6.13
N VAL A 56 7.45 4.10 7.37
CA VAL A 56 7.79 5.11 8.39
C VAL A 56 9.28 5.04 8.74
N LEU A 57 9.81 3.83 8.97
CA LEU A 57 11.23 3.62 9.25
C LEU A 57 12.12 4.07 8.09
N ASN A 58 11.61 4.00 6.86
CA ASN A 58 12.30 4.46 5.66
C ASN A 58 11.92 5.90 5.23
N GLY A 59 11.42 6.72 6.17
CA GLY A 59 11.16 8.15 5.94
C GLY A 59 9.99 8.42 5.00
N TRP A 60 8.95 7.59 5.06
CA TRP A 60 7.77 7.63 4.17
C TRP A 60 8.11 7.41 2.69
N ARG A 61 9.21 6.72 2.40
CA ARG A 61 9.61 6.34 1.04
C ARG A 61 9.66 4.82 0.95
N CYS A 62 9.15 4.27 -0.15
CA CYS A 62 9.30 2.84 -0.38
C CYS A 62 10.80 2.53 -0.59
N PRO A 63 11.35 1.46 0.01
CA PRO A 63 12.75 1.09 -0.21
C PRO A 63 13.07 0.93 -1.70
N LEU A 64 12.10 0.44 -2.48
CA LEU A 64 12.21 0.34 -3.94
C LEU A 64 12.39 1.70 -4.64
N THR A 65 11.75 2.76 -4.17
CA THR A 65 11.94 4.13 -4.69
C THR A 65 13.38 4.61 -4.49
N SER A 66 13.98 4.30 -3.34
CA SER A 66 15.37 4.66 -3.04
C SER A 66 16.38 3.90 -3.91
N VAL A 67 16.04 2.68 -4.32
CA VAL A 67 16.84 1.87 -5.25
C VAL A 67 16.64 2.38 -6.68
N ALA A 68 15.41 2.63 -7.12
CA ALA A 68 15.07 3.19 -8.44
C ALA A 68 15.76 4.53 -8.70
N ALA A 69 15.82 5.37 -7.68
CA ALA A 69 16.51 6.66 -7.66
C ALA A 69 17.99 6.60 -8.05
N ARG A 70 18.65 5.43 -7.97
CA ARG A 70 20.05 5.24 -8.38
C ARG A 70 20.19 4.95 -9.86
N TYR A 71 19.11 4.61 -10.55
CA TYR A 71 19.11 4.20 -11.95
C TYR A 71 18.53 5.26 -12.89
N THR A 72 17.98 6.36 -12.36
CA THR A 72 17.44 7.48 -13.15
C THR A 72 17.51 8.82 -12.41
N ASP A 73 17.77 9.89 -13.17
CA ASP A 73 17.68 11.28 -12.69
C ASP A 73 16.23 11.82 -12.67
N ASP A 74 15.26 11.04 -13.14
CA ASP A 74 13.86 11.41 -13.06
C ASP A 74 13.39 11.42 -11.59
N ARG A 75 12.79 12.53 -11.18
CA ARG A 75 12.34 12.80 -9.80
C ARG A 75 10.82 12.95 -9.68
N ARG A 76 10.06 12.68 -10.75
CA ARG A 76 8.59 12.77 -10.75
C ARG A 76 7.98 11.79 -9.76
N ASP A 77 6.89 12.14 -9.08
CA ASP A 77 6.24 11.28 -8.07
C ASP A 77 5.78 9.90 -8.58
N ASN A 78 5.68 9.69 -9.90
CA ASN A 78 5.29 8.43 -10.54
C ASN A 78 6.43 7.75 -11.31
N PHE A 79 7.67 8.18 -11.11
CA PHE A 79 8.80 7.67 -11.88
C PHE A 79 9.09 6.19 -11.60
N ASP A 80 8.63 5.67 -10.46
CA ASP A 80 8.89 4.33 -9.93
C ASP A 80 7.64 3.44 -9.86
N ILE A 81 6.48 3.90 -10.36
CA ILE A 81 5.21 3.16 -10.35
C ILE A 81 4.35 3.48 -11.58
N TYR A 82 3.62 2.51 -12.13
CA TYR A 82 2.66 2.74 -13.22
C TYR A 82 1.34 3.32 -12.67
N LEU A 83 1.39 4.56 -12.17
CA LEU A 83 0.24 5.24 -11.57
C LEU A 83 0.09 6.66 -12.11
N PRO A 84 -1.15 7.18 -12.30
CA PRO A 84 -1.35 8.59 -12.62
C PRO A 84 -0.74 9.49 -11.53
N LEU A 85 -0.14 10.61 -11.94
CA LEU A 85 0.63 11.51 -11.08
C LEU A 85 -0.17 11.99 -9.86
N TRP A 86 -1.46 12.26 -10.07
CA TRP A 86 -2.37 12.64 -8.98
C TRP A 86 -2.54 11.53 -7.94
N LEU A 87 -2.69 10.27 -8.39
CA LEU A 87 -2.86 9.15 -7.47
C LEU A 87 -1.55 8.85 -6.75
N ALA A 88 -0.40 8.94 -7.43
CA ALA A 88 0.91 8.79 -6.79
C ALA A 88 1.13 9.82 -5.68
N ARG A 89 0.71 11.08 -5.92
CA ARG A 89 0.78 12.17 -4.94
C ARG A 89 -0.14 11.96 -3.73
N HIS A 90 -1.37 11.52 -3.97
CA HIS A 90 -2.38 11.36 -2.91
C HIS A 90 -2.44 9.96 -2.32
N ASN A 91 -1.61 9.03 -2.81
CA ASN A 91 -1.65 7.62 -2.44
C ASN A 91 -1.67 7.41 -0.92
N LYS A 92 -0.76 8.08 -0.22
CA LYS A 92 -0.63 7.99 1.24
C LYS A 92 -1.89 8.45 1.97
N ILE A 93 -2.50 9.54 1.52
CA ILE A 93 -3.68 10.12 2.16
C ILE A 93 -4.90 9.25 1.88
N VAL A 94 -5.09 8.84 0.62
CA VAL A 94 -6.22 8.01 0.19
C VAL A 94 -6.18 6.64 0.87
N PHE A 95 -5.07 5.91 0.74
CA PHE A 95 -4.94 4.57 1.31
C PHE A 95 -4.79 4.59 2.83
N GLY A 96 -4.11 5.60 3.39
CA GLY A 96 -4.08 5.80 4.84
C GLY A 96 -5.49 6.05 5.40
N GLY A 97 -6.26 6.95 4.79
CA GLY A 97 -7.64 7.20 5.17
C GLY A 97 -8.54 5.97 5.03
N LEU A 98 -8.45 5.25 3.91
CA LEU A 98 -9.15 3.98 3.69
C LEU A 98 -8.79 2.92 4.73
N TYR A 99 -7.51 2.82 5.11
CA TYR A 99 -7.05 1.88 6.12
C TYR A 99 -7.63 2.21 7.51
N PHE A 100 -7.55 3.47 7.94
CA PHE A 100 -8.16 3.90 9.21
C PHE A 100 -9.68 3.71 9.23
N ALA A 101 -10.36 4.05 8.13
CA ALA A 101 -11.79 3.84 7.98
C ALA A 101 -12.14 2.33 8.01
N GLY A 102 -11.34 1.50 7.35
CA GLY A 102 -11.50 0.05 7.32
C GLY A 102 -11.32 -0.59 8.70
N ILE A 103 -10.31 -0.15 9.47
CA ILE A 103 -10.12 -0.58 10.87
C ILE A 103 -11.29 -0.12 11.74
N ALA A 104 -11.68 1.16 11.66
CA ALA A 104 -12.80 1.68 12.43
C ALA A 104 -14.09 0.89 12.16
N PHE A 105 -14.37 0.63 10.88
CA PHE A 105 -15.49 -0.23 10.48
C PHE A 105 -15.35 -1.64 11.07
N ALA A 106 -14.18 -2.27 10.94
CA ALA A 106 -13.95 -3.61 11.46
C ALA A 106 -14.13 -3.70 12.98
N LEU A 107 -13.67 -2.69 13.72
CA LEU A 107 -13.87 -2.57 15.16
C LEU A 107 -15.36 -2.42 15.50
N THR A 108 -16.09 -1.55 14.80
CA THR A 108 -17.54 -1.38 15.04
C THR A 108 -18.31 -2.66 14.74
N ALA A 109 -17.98 -3.37 13.68
CA ALA A 109 -18.60 -4.65 13.32
C ALA A 109 -18.29 -5.72 14.37
N TRP A 110 -17.06 -5.76 14.89
CA TRP A 110 -16.67 -6.69 15.94
C TRP A 110 -17.40 -6.41 17.26
N VAL A 111 -17.45 -5.15 17.70
CA VAL A 111 -18.18 -4.75 18.93
C VAL A 111 -19.66 -5.13 18.83
N ARG A 112 -20.29 -4.86 17.68
CA ARG A 112 -21.70 -5.22 17.44
C ARG A 112 -21.94 -6.73 17.41
N ALA A 113 -20.96 -7.53 17.04
CA ALA A 113 -21.07 -8.98 17.05
C ALA A 113 -20.82 -9.58 18.45
N SER A 114 -20.11 -8.86 19.33
CA SER A 114 -19.83 -9.26 20.71
C SER A 114 -20.84 -8.77 21.75
N THR A 115 -21.86 -7.99 21.34
CA THR A 115 -22.93 -7.48 22.21
C THR A 115 -24.23 -8.22 21.92
#